data_AF-A0A3A9FWH2-F1
#
_entry.id   AF-A0A3A9FWH2-F1
#
_cell.length_a   1.000
_cell.length_b   1.000
_cell.length_c   1.000
_cell.angle_alpha   90.00
_cell.angle_beta   90.00
_cell.angle_gamma   90.00
#
_symmetry.space_group_name_H-M   'P 1'
#
loop_
_entity.id
_entity.type
_entity.pdbx_description
1 polymer ?
#
loop_
_entity_poly.entity_id
_entity_poly.type
_entity_poly.pdbx_seq_one_letter_code
_entity_poly.pdbx_strand_id
1 'polypeptide(L)'
;MDYIDKVDRHFATGTPGSLISMEIEGRDYSILYAQLGKEKMCSYLMEQSGLTRYFIVVENLAQIPLIKGGQIHAFVLLDEKNTLHYYSGTGG
;
A
#
# COMPACT_ATOMS: atom_id res chain seq x y z
N MET A 1 -4.42 3.58 28.80
CA MET A 1 -3.27 3.16 27.98
C MET A 1 -3.66 1.86 27.30
N ASP A 2 -4.42 2.04 26.22
CA ASP A 2 -5.17 0.98 25.53
C ASP A 2 -4.25 0.05 24.75
N TYR A 3 -4.71 -1.18 24.56
CA TYR A 3 -4.04 -2.24 23.81
C TYR A 3 -3.57 -1.79 22.41
N ILE A 4 -4.23 -0.76 21.85
CA ILE A 4 -3.91 -0.12 20.57
C ILE A 4 -2.55 0.59 20.57
N ASP A 5 -2.15 1.25 21.66
CA ASP A 5 -0.83 1.91 21.75
C ASP A 5 0.33 0.91 21.81
N LYS A 6 0.09 -0.28 22.37
CA LYS A 6 1.08 -1.37 22.39
C LYS A 6 1.24 -2.02 21.02
N VAL A 7 0.17 -2.09 20.25
CA VAL A 7 0.18 -2.56 18.87
C VAL A 7 0.98 -1.57 18.01
N ASP A 8 0.68 -0.27 18.06
CA ASP A 8 1.39 0.75 17.27
C ASP A 8 2.92 0.71 17.48
N ARG A 9 3.37 0.48 18.71
CA ARG A 9 4.81 0.42 19.03
C ARG A 9 5.53 -0.85 18.58
N HIS A 10 4.82 -1.96 18.35
CA HIS A 10 5.38 -3.17 17.72
C HIS A 10 5.28 -3.13 16.19
N PHE A 11 4.29 -2.43 15.64
CA PHE A 11 4.16 -2.25 14.18
C PHE A 11 5.16 -1.24 13.62
N ALA A 12 5.65 -0.28 14.42
CA ALA A 12 6.78 0.58 14.05
C ALA A 12 8.12 -0.17 13.83
N THR A 13 8.21 -1.43 14.29
CA THR A 13 9.37 -2.31 14.07
C THR A 13 9.13 -3.40 13.02
N GLY A 14 7.89 -3.56 12.55
CA GLY A 14 7.57 -4.47 11.47
C GLY A 14 7.83 -3.76 10.16
N THR A 15 9.02 -3.96 9.59
CA THR A 15 9.29 -3.59 8.19
C THR A 15 8.10 -4.05 7.34
N PRO A 16 7.39 -3.16 6.63
CA PRO A 16 6.35 -3.61 5.72
C PRO A 16 7.01 -4.62 4.77
N GLY A 17 6.38 -5.79 4.61
CA GLY A 17 6.94 -6.89 3.83
C GLY A 17 7.52 -6.36 2.52
N SER A 18 8.84 -6.47 2.38
CA SER A 18 9.65 -6.11 1.21
C SER A 18 9.12 -4.93 0.39
N LEU A 19 9.39 -3.70 0.83
CA LEU A 19 9.21 -2.51 0.00
C LEU A 19 10.22 -2.55 -1.17
N ILE A 20 9.73 -2.69 -2.39
CA ILE A 20 10.56 -2.55 -3.61
C ILE A 20 10.41 -1.11 -4.08
N SER A 21 11.52 -0.36 -4.12
CA SER A 21 11.57 0.99 -4.68
C SER A 21 12.26 0.97 -6.04
N MET A 22 11.73 1.76 -6.98
CA MET A 22 12.25 1.91 -8.34
C MET A 22 12.12 3.36 -8.80
N GLU A 23 13.12 3.85 -9.53
CA GLU A 23 13.04 5.15 -10.21
C GLU A 23 12.71 4.92 -11.68
N ILE A 24 11.67 5.59 -12.19
CA ILE A 24 11.29 5.56 -13.61
C ILE A 24 11.17 6.99 -14.10
N GLU A 25 11.98 7.37 -15.09
CA GLU A 25 11.98 8.71 -15.70
C GLU A 25 12.11 9.85 -14.66
N GLY A 26 12.96 9.66 -13.65
CA GLY A 26 13.17 10.63 -12.58
C GLY A 26 12.02 10.75 -11.57
N ARG A 27 11.13 9.74 -11.50
CA ARG A 27 10.09 9.64 -10.47
C ARG A 27 10.27 8.38 -9.65
N ASP A 28 10.16 8.53 -8.33
CA ASP A 28 10.21 7.43 -7.39
C ASP A 28 8.88 6.69 -7.33
N TYR A 29 8.97 5.38 -7.45
CA TYR A 29 7.87 4.44 -7.28
C TYR A 29 8.22 3.42 -6.20
N SER A 30 7.21 2.99 -5.45
CA SER A 30 7.32 1.87 -4.53
C SER A 30 6.15 0.91 -4.69
N ILE A 31 6.43 -0.38 -4.51
CA ILE A 31 5.40 -1.42 -4.44
C ILE A 31 5.11 -1.70 -2.98
N LEU A 32 3.84 -1.59 -2.59
CA LEU A 32 3.39 -1.83 -1.24
C LEU A 32 2.31 -2.91 -1.22
N TYR A 33 2.51 -3.92 -0.38
CA TYR A 33 1.56 -5.00 -0.19
C TYR A 33 0.55 -4.62 0.90
N ALA A 34 -0.73 -4.54 0.52
CA ALA A 34 -1.83 -4.22 1.41
C ALA A 34 -2.48 -5.49 1.96
N GLN A 35 -1.93 -5.98 3.08
CA GLN A 35 -2.49 -7.11 3.80
C GLN A 35 -3.94 -6.84 4.24
N LEU A 36 -4.81 -7.85 4.13
CA LEU A 36 -6.20 -7.74 4.56
C LEU A 36 -6.31 -7.30 6.02
N GLY A 37 -7.09 -6.23 6.27
CA GLY A 37 -7.26 -5.61 7.59
C GLY A 37 -6.17 -4.61 7.98
N LYS A 38 -5.22 -4.31 7.10
CA LYS A 38 -4.13 -3.32 7.30
C LYS A 38 -4.20 -2.15 6.31
N GLU A 39 -5.35 -1.90 5.71
CA GLU A 39 -5.57 -0.87 4.69
C GLU A 39 -5.27 0.55 5.20
N LYS A 40 -5.66 0.83 6.46
CA LYS A 40 -5.36 2.11 7.12
C LYS A 40 -3.86 2.32 7.34
N MET A 41 -3.12 1.25 7.67
CA MET A 41 -1.67 1.33 7.84
C MET A 41 -0.98 1.62 6.50
N CYS A 42 -1.45 1.00 5.42
CA CYS A 42 -0.97 1.28 4.06
C CYS A 42 -1.16 2.74 3.70
N SER A 43 -2.36 3.28 3.99
CA SER A 43 -2.69 4.69 3.76
C SER A 43 -1.75 5.63 4.53
N TYR A 44 -1.53 5.34 5.82
CA TYR A 44 -0.62 6.11 6.67
C TYR A 44 0.83 6.10 6.15
N LEU A 45 1.35 4.94 5.73
CA LEU A 45 2.72 4.82 5.20
C LEU A 45 2.94 5.66 3.93
N MET A 46 1.93 5.72 3.06
CA MET A 46 1.99 6.53 1.83
C MET A 46 2.02 8.02 2.14
N GLU A 47 1.23 8.48 3.11
CA GLU A 47 1.19 9.89 3.53
C GLU A 47 2.54 10.38 4.07
N GLN A 48 3.30 9.50 4.74
CA GLN A 48 4.63 9.83 5.28
C GLN A 48 5.73 9.91 4.22
N SER A 49 5.55 9.31 3.05
CA SER A 49 6.62 9.14 2.06
C SER A 49 6.69 10.26 1.01
N GLY A 50 5.85 11.29 1.13
CA GLY A 50 5.96 12.53 0.35
C GLY A 50 5.66 12.35 -1.13
N LEU A 51 6.72 12.30 -1.96
CA LEU A 51 6.67 12.36 -3.43
C LEU A 51 6.62 10.99 -4.11
N THR A 52 6.95 9.92 -3.39
CA THR A 52 6.96 8.55 -3.92
C THR A 52 5.56 8.13 -4.32
N ARG A 53 5.43 7.55 -5.52
CA ARG A 53 4.17 6.98 -6.03
C ARG A 53 4.07 5.51 -5.72
N TYR A 54 2.87 5.01 -5.48
CA TYR A 54 2.68 3.64 -5.02
C TYR A 54 1.90 2.75 -5.99
N PHE A 55 2.43 1.56 -6.23
CA PHE A 55 1.66 0.42 -6.71
C PHE A 55 1.21 -0.39 -5.49
N ILE A 56 -0.10 -0.52 -5.31
CA ILE A 56 -0.68 -1.19 -4.16
C ILE A 56 -1.13 -2.59 -4.55
N VAL A 57 -0.44 -3.60 -4.06
CA VAL A 57 -0.84 -4.99 -4.25
C VAL A 57 -1.90 -5.33 -3.21
N VAL A 58 -3.11 -5.66 -3.66
CA VAL A 58 -4.24 -6.05 -2.79
C VAL A 58 -4.48 -7.56 -2.89
N GLU A 59 -5.01 -8.14 -1.82
CA GLU A 59 -5.49 -9.54 -1.79
C GLU A 59 -6.92 -9.63 -2.34
N ASN A 60 -7.72 -8.57 -2.22
CA ASN A 60 -9.11 -8.52 -2.65
C ASN A 60 -9.51 -7.12 -3.13
N LEU A 61 -10.34 -7.04 -4.18
CA LEU A 61 -10.91 -5.80 -4.70
C LEU A 61 -11.69 -4.99 -3.66
N ALA A 62 -12.26 -5.63 -2.65
CA ALA A 62 -12.94 -4.95 -1.55
C ALA A 62 -12.02 -4.03 -0.73
N GLN A 63 -10.69 -4.20 -0.83
CA GLN A 63 -9.71 -3.35 -0.14
C GLN A 63 -9.47 -2.02 -0.86
N ILE A 64 -9.64 -1.97 -2.18
CA ILE A 64 -9.43 -0.76 -3.00
C ILE A 64 -10.16 0.47 -2.41
N PRO A 65 -11.47 0.42 -2.09
CA PRO A 65 -12.16 1.59 -1.53
C PRO A 65 -11.70 1.98 -0.11
N LEU A 66 -11.03 1.08 0.61
CA LEU A 66 -10.57 1.26 1.99
C LEU A 66 -9.16 1.89 2.08
N ILE A 67 -8.38 1.82 1.01
CA ILE A 67 -7.03 2.38 0.94
C ILE A 67 -7.12 3.76 0.29
N LYS A 68 -6.62 4.78 1.00
CA LYS A 68 -6.64 6.17 0.56
C LYS A 68 -5.22 6.71 0.48
N GLY A 69 -4.96 7.57 -0.52
CA GLY A 69 -3.67 8.21 -0.70
C GLY A 69 -3.57 8.90 -2.06
N GLY A 70 -3.13 10.16 -2.08
CA GLY A 70 -2.96 10.93 -3.33
C GLY A 70 -1.80 10.43 -4.20
N GLN A 71 -0.94 9.58 -3.62
CA GLN A 71 0.25 9.02 -4.24
C GLN A 71 0.00 7.66 -4.91
N ILE A 72 -1.22 7.13 -4.85
CA ILE A 72 -1.57 5.84 -5.45
C ILE A 72 -1.51 5.97 -6.98
N HIS A 73 -0.59 5.24 -7.60
CA HIS A 73 -0.51 5.15 -9.05
C HIS A 73 -1.51 4.13 -9.59
N ALA A 74 -1.52 2.92 -9.01
CA ALA A 74 -2.44 1.85 -9.37
C ALA A 74 -2.60 0.84 -8.23
N PHE A 75 -3.74 0.18 -8.20
CA PHE A 75 -3.93 -1.06 -7.46
C PHE A 75 -3.65 -2.25 -8.37
N VAL A 76 -3.10 -3.31 -7.79
CA VAL A 76 -2.73 -4.54 -8.48
C VAL A 76 -3.31 -5.71 -7.71
N LEU A 77 -4.07 -6.57 -8.38
CA LEU A 77 -4.52 -7.84 -7.82
C LEU A 77 -3.76 -8.97 -8.50
N LEU A 78 -3.14 -9.85 -7.72
CA LEU A 78 -2.57 -11.11 -8.22
C LEU A 78 -3.63 -12.19 -8.09
N ASP A 79 -4.06 -12.78 -9.21
CA ASP A 79 -5.00 -13.89 -9.16
C ASP A 79 -4.31 -15.23 -8.89
N GLU A 80 -5.10 -16.28 -8.64
CA GLU A 80 -4.63 -17.64 -8.37
C GLU A 80 -3.82 -18.27 -9.52
N LYS A 81 -3.88 -17.67 -10.73
CA LYS A 81 -3.14 -18.10 -11.91
C LYS A 81 -1.86 -17.28 -12.12
N ASN A 82 -1.46 -16.48 -11.13
CA ASN A 82 -0.33 -15.55 -11.19
C ASN A 82 -0.49 -14.45 -12.26
N THR A 83 -1.72 -14.07 -12.60
CA THR A 83 -1.99 -12.94 -13.49
C THR A 83 -2.15 -11.67 -12.68
N LEU A 84 -1.49 -10.60 -13.13
CA LEU A 84 -1.63 -9.27 -12.54
C LEU A 84 -2.79 -8.51 -13.20
N HIS A 85 -3.74 -8.06 -12.40
CA HIS A 85 -4.85 -7.20 -12.83
C HIS A 85 -4.61 -5.79 -12.30
N TYR A 86 -4.59 -4.82 -13.21
CA TYR A 86 -4.32 -3.41 -12.89
C TYR A 86 -5.63 -2.63 -12.78
N TYR A 87 -5.75 -1.84 -11.71
CA TYR A 87 -6.87 -0.92 -11.48
C TYR A 87 -6.31 0.48 -11.26
N SER A 88 -6.79 1.45 -12.04
CA SER A 88 -6.34 2.84 -11.92
C SER A 88 -6.60 3.38 -10.52
N GLY A 89 -5.59 4.04 -9.91
CA GLY A 89 -5.72 4.70 -8.61
C GLY A 89 -6.68 5.90 -8.57
N THR A 90 -7.28 6.27 -9.71
CA THR A 90 -8.22 7.38 -9.81
C THR A 90 -9.62 6.97 -9.39
N GLY A 91 -9.97 7.27 -8.14
CA GLY A 91 -11.33 7.21 -7.61
C GLY A 91 -11.58 8.31 -6.59
N GLY A 92 -11.93 9.50 -7.08
CA GLY A 92 -12.37 10.65 -6.28
C GLY A 92 -11.33 11.74 -6.09
#